data_AF-A0A6A7M624-F1
#
_entry.id   AF-A0A6A7M624-F1
#
_cell.length_a   1.000
_cell.length_b   1.000
_cell.length_c   1.000
_cell.angle_alpha   90.00
_cell.angle_beta   90.00
_cell.angle_gamma   90.00
#
_symmetry.space_group_name_H-M   'P 1'
#
loop_
_entity.id
_entity.type
_entity.pdbx_description
1 polymer ?
#
loop_
_entity_poly.entity_id
_entity_poly.type
_entity_poly.pdbx_seq_one_letter_code
_entity_poly.pdbx_strand_id
1 'polypeptide(L)'
;MRPIAILVACAAFTVGTLPTIVHAQSTGPSTGQASQTDAKTIWEKFKGSWNQSKGAVKEQWGKLTDDDLLEIEGRRDQLVGKIQTRYGITREEAEAQVGTWEQKRYRDM
;
A
#
# COMPACT_ATOMS: atom_id res chain seq x y z
N MET A 1 21.90 -47.57 -6.94
CA MET A 1 21.61 -46.13 -7.09
C MET A 1 20.29 -46.03 -7.85
N ARG A 2 19.09 -45.80 -7.29
CA ARG A 2 18.57 -45.32 -6.01
C ARG A 2 17.37 -46.23 -5.63
N PRO A 3 17.20 -46.72 -4.38
CA PRO A 3 16.02 -47.50 -4.02
C PRO A 3 14.96 -46.66 -3.27
N ILE A 4 13.70 -46.83 -3.72
CA ILE A 4 12.49 -47.21 -2.95
C ILE A 4 12.18 -46.45 -1.65
N ALA A 5 10.97 -45.89 -1.54
CA ALA A 5 9.98 -46.17 -0.47
C ALA A 5 8.99 -44.99 -0.28
N ILE A 6 7.70 -45.15 -0.60
CA ILE A 6 6.58 -45.44 0.35
C ILE A 6 6.10 -44.15 1.06
N LEU A 7 5.02 -43.54 0.58
CA LEU A 7 3.62 -43.73 1.01
C LEU A 7 3.36 -43.30 2.47
N VAL A 8 2.55 -42.24 2.60
CA VAL A 8 1.39 -42.10 3.51
C VAL A 8 1.48 -42.81 4.86
N ALA A 9 1.51 -42.02 5.95
CA ALA A 9 0.53 -42.09 7.04
C ALA A 9 1.00 -41.23 8.24
N CYS A 10 0.53 -39.99 8.33
CA CYS A 10 0.51 -39.25 9.60
C CYS A 10 -0.96 -39.09 10.02
N ALA A 11 -1.48 -40.12 10.68
CA ALA A 11 -2.71 -40.03 11.46
C ALA A 11 -2.55 -40.88 12.72
N ALA A 12 -2.21 -40.21 13.82
CA ALA A 12 -2.44 -40.72 15.17
C ALA A 12 -2.67 -39.49 16.07
N PHE A 13 -3.89 -38.96 16.01
CA PHE A 13 -4.42 -38.03 17.01
C PHE A 13 -4.75 -38.85 18.26
N THR A 14 -3.92 -38.73 19.30
CA THR A 14 -4.29 -39.20 20.63
C THR A 14 -5.08 -38.10 21.33
N VAL A 15 -6.37 -38.37 21.57
CA VAL A 15 -7.25 -37.60 22.44
C VAL A 15 -6.68 -37.59 23.86
N GLY A 16 -6.46 -36.41 24.44
CA GLY A 16 -6.01 -36.30 25.83
C GLY A 16 -5.93 -34.86 26.33
N THR A 17 -6.89 -34.52 27.21
CA THR A 17 -6.92 -33.40 28.17
C THR A 17 -6.93 -31.94 27.64
N LEU A 18 -8.02 -31.24 27.97
CA LEU A 18 -8.16 -29.79 27.83
C LEU A 18 -7.36 -29.08 28.95
N PRO A 19 -6.58 -28.05 28.61
CA PRO A 19 -6.51 -26.88 29.45
C PRO A 19 -7.26 -25.72 28.77
N THR A 20 -8.23 -25.17 29.49
CA THR A 20 -8.84 -23.85 29.24
C THR A 20 -7.72 -22.83 29.05
N ILE A 21 -7.39 -22.54 27.80
CA ILE A 21 -6.66 -21.32 27.46
C ILE A 21 -7.73 -20.26 27.24
N VAL A 22 -7.78 -19.35 28.22
CA VAL A 22 -8.45 -18.07 28.17
C VAL A 22 -8.25 -17.45 26.79
N HIS A 23 -9.31 -17.39 26.00
CA HIS A 23 -9.31 -16.60 24.78
C HIS A 23 -9.49 -15.14 25.21
N ALA A 24 -8.38 -14.50 25.58
CA ALA A 24 -8.34 -13.06 25.80
C ALA A 24 -8.61 -12.38 24.46
N GLN A 25 -9.89 -12.10 24.19
CA GLN A 25 -10.29 -11.25 23.08
C GLN A 25 -9.96 -9.80 23.45
N SER A 26 -8.69 -9.43 23.36
CA SER A 26 -8.31 -8.04 23.19
C SER A 26 -8.54 -7.66 21.72
N THR A 27 -9.81 -7.50 21.33
CA THR A 27 -10.16 -6.87 20.07
C THR A 27 -10.08 -5.35 20.25
N GLY A 28 -8.86 -4.84 20.37
CA GLY A 28 -8.58 -3.49 19.87
C GLY A 28 -8.53 -3.53 18.35
N PRO A 29 -8.90 -2.46 17.63
CA PRO A 29 -8.65 -2.41 16.20
C PRO A 29 -7.14 -2.48 15.99
N SER A 30 -6.67 -3.62 15.50
CA SER A 30 -5.29 -3.78 15.06
C SER A 30 -5.10 -2.93 13.81
N THR A 31 -4.72 -1.67 14.02
CA THR A 31 -4.18 -0.78 12.99
C THR A 31 -2.84 -1.37 12.51
N GLY A 32 -2.92 -2.35 11.61
CA GLY A 32 -1.75 -3.08 11.11
C GLY A 32 -1.94 -3.73 9.75
N GLN A 33 -3.06 -3.49 9.07
CA GLN A 33 -3.30 -3.98 7.72
C GLN A 33 -3.96 -2.88 6.87
N ALA A 34 -3.15 -1.97 6.36
CA ALA A 34 -3.56 -1.00 5.34
C ALA A 34 -2.41 -0.84 4.34
N SER A 35 -1.92 -1.94 3.78
CA SER A 35 -0.54 -1.93 3.24
C SER A 35 -0.36 -2.41 1.81
N GLN A 36 -1.42 -2.61 1.01
CA GLN A 36 -1.23 -2.70 -0.46
C GLN A 36 -2.52 -2.59 -1.28
N THR A 37 -3.62 -3.15 -0.80
CA THR A 37 -4.91 -3.14 -1.51
C THR A 37 -5.55 -1.75 -1.52
N ASP A 38 -5.33 -0.97 -0.46
CA ASP A 38 -5.91 0.36 -0.28
C ASP A 38 -5.24 1.39 -1.19
N ALA A 39 -3.90 1.42 -1.24
CA ALA A 39 -3.18 2.39 -2.07
C ALA A 39 -3.51 2.27 -3.56
N LYS A 40 -3.61 1.05 -4.09
CA LYS A 40 -4.02 0.83 -5.48
C LYS A 40 -5.44 1.33 -5.74
N THR A 41 -6.37 1.02 -4.84
CA THR A 41 -7.79 1.42 -4.97
C THR A 41 -7.97 2.94 -4.82
N ILE A 42 -7.23 3.56 -3.90
CA ILE A 42 -7.19 5.01 -3.70
C ILE A 42 -6.65 5.69 -4.96
N TRP A 43 -5.57 5.15 -5.55
CA TRP A 43 -4.99 5.70 -6.77
C TRP A 43 -5.96 5.65 -7.95
N GLU A 44 -6.70 4.56 -8.14
CA GLU A 44 -7.66 4.46 -9.24
C GLU A 44 -8.77 5.53 -9.14
N LYS A 45 -9.26 5.81 -7.93
CA LYS A 45 -10.20 6.92 -7.70
C LYS A 45 -9.57 8.27 -8.01
N PHE A 46 -8.31 8.42 -7.60
CA PHE A 46 -7.55 9.63 -7.79
C PHE A 46 -7.25 9.92 -9.27
N LYS A 47 -6.94 8.88 -10.05
CA LYS A 47 -6.79 8.93 -11.51
C LYS A 47 -8.07 9.38 -12.21
N GLY A 48 -9.23 8.86 -11.78
CA GLY A 48 -10.53 9.29 -12.29
C GLY A 48 -10.83 10.77 -12.04
N SER A 49 -10.34 11.32 -10.92
CA SER A 49 -10.50 12.72 -10.53
C SER A 49 -9.25 13.58 -10.78
N TRP A 50 -8.29 13.12 -11.59
CA TRP A 50 -6.97 13.76 -11.75
C TRP A 50 -7.07 15.24 -12.09
N ASN A 51 -8.02 15.63 -12.95
CA ASN A 51 -8.19 17.02 -13.36
C ASN A 51 -8.57 17.97 -12.20
N GLN A 52 -9.28 17.45 -11.19
CA GLN A 52 -9.60 18.20 -9.97
C GLN A 52 -8.44 18.15 -8.98
N SER A 53 -7.76 17.01 -8.90
CA SER A 53 -6.72 16.79 -7.91
C SER A 53 -5.34 17.36 -8.29
N LYS A 54 -5.07 17.62 -9.57
CA LYS A 54 -3.81 18.23 -10.04
C LYS A 54 -3.51 19.58 -9.37
N GLY A 55 -4.53 20.35 -9.02
CA GLY A 55 -4.37 21.60 -8.27
C GLY A 55 -3.80 21.36 -6.86
N ALA A 56 -4.31 20.34 -6.17
CA ALA A 56 -3.80 19.93 -4.86
C ALA A 56 -2.40 19.30 -4.94
N VAL A 57 -2.09 18.59 -6.02
CA VAL A 57 -0.72 18.11 -6.30
C VAL A 57 0.22 19.28 -6.50
N LYS A 58 -0.18 20.32 -7.25
CA LYS A 58 0.60 21.55 -7.44
C LYS A 58 0.83 22.29 -6.13
N GLU A 59 -0.18 22.35 -5.27
CA GLU A 59 -0.08 22.98 -3.95
C GLU A 59 0.88 22.21 -3.03
N GLN A 60 0.79 20.88 -3.01
CA GLN A 60 1.69 20.02 -2.23
C GLN A 60 3.13 20.07 -2.74
N TRP A 61 3.32 20.02 -4.06
CA TRP A 61 4.61 19.99 -4.71
C TRP A 61 4.78 21.20 -5.64
N GLY A 62 5.00 22.38 -5.05
CA GLY A 62 5.13 23.64 -5.78
C GLY A 62 6.29 23.72 -6.80
N LYS A 63 7.22 22.74 -6.81
CA LYS A 63 8.25 22.64 -7.86
C LYS A 63 7.76 21.92 -9.13
N LEU A 64 6.61 21.23 -9.08
CA LEU A 64 5.98 20.64 -10.25
C LEU A 64 5.30 21.74 -11.06
N THR A 65 5.57 21.78 -12.36
CA THR A 65 4.92 22.72 -13.28
C THR A 65 3.58 22.17 -13.78
N ASP A 66 2.73 23.03 -14.34
CA ASP A 66 1.50 22.56 -15.00
C ASP A 66 1.80 21.54 -16.11
N ASP A 67 2.93 21.68 -16.79
CA ASP A 67 3.40 20.74 -17.82
C ASP A 67 3.75 19.36 -17.22
N ASP A 68 4.45 19.33 -16.07
CA ASP A 68 4.71 18.06 -15.37
C ASP A 68 3.41 17.37 -14.96
N LEU A 69 2.42 18.14 -14.48
CA LEU A 69 1.10 17.63 -14.11
C LEU A 69 0.29 17.14 -15.31
N LEU A 70 0.48 17.74 -16.49
CA LEU A 70 -0.11 17.23 -17.71
C LEU A 70 0.55 15.91 -18.12
N GLU A 71 1.88 15.79 -18.04
CA GLU A 71 2.60 14.55 -18.40
C GLU A 71 2.30 13.38 -17.44
N ILE A 72 2.07 13.68 -16.15
CA ILE A 72 1.75 12.66 -15.16
C ILE A 72 0.44 11.94 -15.50
N GLU A 73 -0.57 12.63 -16.04
CA GLU A 73 -1.88 12.07 -16.46
C GLU A 73 -2.53 11.14 -15.41
N GLY A 74 -2.36 11.42 -14.12
CA GLY A 74 -2.86 10.54 -13.06
C GLY A 74 -2.18 9.17 -13.02
N ARG A 75 -0.90 9.06 -13.43
CA ARG A 75 -0.03 7.90 -13.22
C ARG A 75 0.89 8.09 -12.01
N ARG A 76 0.76 7.22 -11.00
CA ARG A 76 1.46 7.36 -9.71
C ARG A 76 2.98 7.34 -9.89
N ASP A 77 3.44 6.41 -10.71
CA ASP A 77 4.85 6.22 -11.02
C ASP A 77 5.47 7.47 -11.68
N GLN A 78 4.71 8.15 -12.55
CA GLN A 78 5.16 9.41 -13.17
C GLN A 78 5.24 10.54 -12.15
N LEU A 79 4.27 10.63 -11.24
CA LEU A 79 4.31 11.62 -10.15
C LEU A 79 5.55 11.41 -9.28
N VAL A 80 5.82 10.16 -8.88
CA VAL A 80 7.02 9.79 -8.13
C VAL A 80 8.30 10.17 -8.89
N GLY A 81 8.40 9.82 -10.18
CA GLY A 81 9.58 10.14 -10.99
C GLY A 81 9.82 11.65 -11.17
N LYS A 82 8.75 12.43 -11.33
CA LYS A 82 8.83 13.90 -11.38
C LYS A 82 9.27 14.50 -10.06
N ILE A 83 8.72 14.03 -8.94
CA ILE A 83 9.12 14.48 -7.60
C ILE A 83 10.60 14.14 -7.37
N GLN A 84 11.01 12.91 -7.67
CA GLN A 84 12.40 12.48 -7.58
C GLN A 84 13.34 13.44 -8.32
N THR A 85 13.01 13.77 -9.58
CA THR A 85 13.83 14.62 -10.45
C THR A 85 13.84 16.09 -10.01
N ARG A 86 12.67 16.64 -9.65
CA ARG A 86 12.50 18.06 -9.29
C ARG A 86 13.03 18.40 -7.90
N TYR A 87 12.94 17.45 -6.97
CA TYR A 87 13.37 17.63 -5.59
C TYR A 87 14.74 17.03 -5.30
N GLY A 88 15.27 16.16 -6.19
CA GLY A 88 16.57 15.52 -6.00
C GLY A 88 16.59 14.51 -4.85
N ILE A 89 15.45 13.89 -4.57
CA ILE A 89 15.27 12.91 -3.47
C ILE A 89 15.33 11.48 -4.00
N THR A 90 15.38 10.50 -3.10
CA THR A 90 15.32 9.08 -3.50
C THR A 90 13.91 8.68 -3.93
N ARG A 91 13.81 7.61 -4.72
CA ARG A 91 12.52 7.06 -5.15
C ARG A 91 11.65 6.64 -3.96
N GLU A 92 12.23 5.98 -2.96
CA GLU A 92 11.52 5.59 -1.73
C GLU A 92 10.94 6.79 -0.99
N GLU A 93 11.70 7.89 -0.88
CA GLU A 93 11.20 9.10 -0.23
C GLU A 93 10.07 9.77 -1.03
N ALA A 94 10.19 9.79 -2.36
CA ALA A 94 9.12 10.25 -3.24
C ALA A 94 7.85 9.37 -3.12
N GLU A 95 8.01 8.05 -3.09
CA GLU A 95 6.90 7.09 -2.92
C GLU A 95 6.23 7.24 -1.55
N ALA A 96 7.00 7.48 -0.48
CA ALA A 96 6.48 7.72 0.86
C ALA A 96 5.69 9.05 0.94
N GLN A 97 6.18 10.11 0.30
CA GLN A 97 5.47 11.38 0.22
C GLN A 97 4.16 11.25 -0.54
N VAL A 98 4.19 10.60 -1.71
CA VAL A 98 3.00 10.35 -2.53
C VAL A 98 1.99 9.49 -1.76
N GLY A 99 2.44 8.40 -1.13
CA GLY A 99 1.62 7.54 -0.27
C GLY A 99 0.94 8.29 0.88
N THR A 100 1.70 9.12 1.59
CA THR A 100 1.18 9.93 2.70
C THR A 100 0.14 10.93 2.22
N TRP A 101 0.40 11.57 1.08
CA TRP A 101 -0.51 12.55 0.50
C TRP A 101 -1.81 11.92 -0.01
N GLU A 102 -1.71 10.77 -0.70
CA GLU A 102 -2.86 9.96 -1.15
C GLU A 102 -3.75 9.57 0.03
N GLN A 103 -3.14 9.09 1.12
CA GLN A 103 -3.88 8.65 2.31
C GLN A 103 -4.53 9.81 3.05
N LYS A 104 -3.82 10.93 3.21
CA LYS A 104 -4.40 12.17 3.76
C LYS A 104 -5.63 12.57 2.96
N ARG A 105 -5.51 12.57 1.63
CA ARG A 105 -6.59 13.07 0.77
C ARG A 105 -7.76 12.12 0.65
N TYR A 106 -7.55 10.82 0.78
CA TYR A 106 -8.63 9.84 0.93
C TYR A 106 -9.39 10.00 2.24
N ARG A 107 -8.69 10.28 3.35
CA ARG A 107 -9.33 10.52 4.65
C ARG A 107 -10.21 11.77 4.65
N ASP A 108 -9.80 12.80 3.90
CA ASP A 108 -10.53 14.07 3.81
C ASP A 108 -11.62 14.07 2.70
N MET A 109 -11.87 12.93 2.03
CA MET A 109 -12.96 12.72 1.05
C MET A 109 -14.17 12.06 1.71
#